data_AF-A0A8S3JSM1-F1
#
_entry.id   AF-A0A8S3JSM1-F1
#
_cell.length_a   1.000
_cell.length_b   1.000
_cell.length_c   1.000
_cell.angle_alpha   90.00
_cell.angle_beta   90.00
_cell.angle_gamma   90.00
#
_symmetry.space_group_name_H-M   'P 1'
#
loop_
_entity.id
_entity.type
_entity.pdbx_description
1 polymer ?
#
loop_
_entity_poly.entity_id
_entity_poly.type
_entity_poly.pdbx_seq_one_letter_code
_entity_poly.pdbx_strand_id
1 'polypeptide(L)'
;EVKDVPNEELKIVNEQLINDFQDRCASTKCRDGETCILNKDGDAECACVVLCEDPKDERLMVCTKANHTYTSDCEFYQMQCWCRRNDERCTRQEAISDSIDYFGRCQNLGICTAFELEVFPKRMTTWLGEILDALVC
;
A
#
# COMPACT_ATOMS: atom_id res chain seq x y z
N GLU A 1 44.19 16.19 12.47
CA GLU A 1 44.32 15.96 11.02
C GLU A 1 43.09 15.21 10.55
N VAL A 2 42.23 15.86 9.77
CA VAL A 2 41.09 15.20 9.10
C VAL A 2 41.71 14.48 7.91
N LYS A 3 41.78 13.15 7.95
CA LYS A 3 42.18 12.36 6.78
C LYS A 3 41.01 12.36 5.82
N ASP A 4 41.17 13.07 4.71
CA ASP A 4 40.28 13.01 3.57
C ASP A 4 40.14 11.54 3.13
N VAL A 5 38.95 10.96 3.31
CA VAL A 5 38.64 9.63 2.80
C VAL A 5 38.52 9.75 1.26
N PRO A 6 39.26 8.96 0.47
CA PRO A 6 39.20 9.04 -0.98
C PRO A 6 37.78 8.76 -1.49
N ASN A 7 37.27 9.67 -2.33
CA ASN A 7 35.92 9.66 -2.92
C ASN A 7 35.58 8.38 -3.72
N GLU A 8 36.57 7.57 -4.09
CA GLU A 8 36.39 6.27 -4.75
C GLU A 8 36.06 5.13 -3.79
N GLU A 9 36.61 5.11 -2.57
CA GLU A 9 36.31 4.07 -1.58
C GLU A 9 34.87 4.22 -1.04
N LEU A 10 34.36 5.46 -0.91
CA LEU A 10 32.96 5.70 -0.56
C LEU A 10 31.98 5.18 -1.61
N LYS A 11 32.34 5.22 -2.90
CA LYS A 11 31.47 4.72 -3.98
C LYS A 11 31.35 3.21 -3.96
N ILE A 12 32.47 2.51 -3.74
CA ILE A 12 32.51 1.04 -3.72
C ILE A 12 31.73 0.47 -2.52
N VAL A 13 31.89 1.09 -1.35
CA VAL A 13 31.12 0.70 -0.14
C VAL A 13 29.62 0.94 -0.35
N ASN A 14 29.25 2.03 -1.02
CA ASN A 14 27.84 2.34 -1.30
C ASN A 14 27.24 1.36 -2.32
N GLU A 15 27.98 0.99 -3.37
CA GLU A 15 27.55 -0.02 -4.35
C GLU A 15 27.40 -1.41 -3.73
N GLN A 16 28.32 -1.84 -2.86
CA GLN A 16 28.20 -3.11 -2.14
C GLN A 16 27.02 -3.11 -1.17
N LEU A 17 26.76 -2.00 -0.46
CA LEU A 17 25.62 -1.88 0.44
C LEU A 17 24.29 -1.91 -0.31
N ILE A 18 24.22 -1.26 -1.48
CA ILE A 18 23.03 -1.28 -2.36
C ILE A 18 22.78 -2.70 -2.88
N ASN A 19 23.82 -3.43 -3.27
CA ASN A 19 23.69 -4.81 -3.75
C ASN A 19 23.27 -5.77 -2.64
N ASP A 20 23.87 -5.69 -1.44
CA ASP A 20 23.47 -6.54 -0.30
C ASP A 20 22.03 -6.21 0.18
N PHE A 21 21.63 -4.93 0.12
CA PHE A 21 20.25 -4.51 0.33
C PHE A 21 19.29 -5.15 -0.69
N GLN A 22 19.63 -5.07 -1.97
CA GLN A 22 18.81 -5.65 -3.03
C GLN A 22 18.70 -7.16 -2.88
N ASP A 23 19.78 -7.87 -2.59
CA ASP A 23 19.78 -9.33 -2.48
C ASP A 23 18.96 -9.82 -1.28
N ARG A 24 19.10 -9.18 -0.12
CA ARG A 24 18.36 -9.60 1.09
C ARG A 24 16.88 -9.23 1.01
N CYS A 25 16.56 -7.98 0.68
CA CYS A 25 15.17 -7.53 0.58
C CYS A 25 14.43 -8.06 -0.65
N ALA A 26 15.10 -8.51 -1.71
CA ALA A 26 14.43 -9.15 -2.85
C ALA A 26 13.73 -10.46 -2.47
N SER A 27 14.26 -11.18 -1.48
CA SER A 27 13.69 -12.46 -1.02
C SER A 27 12.61 -12.29 0.06
N THR A 28 12.55 -11.13 0.72
CA THR A 28 11.63 -10.85 1.82
C THR A 28 10.34 -10.23 1.32
N LYS A 29 9.21 -10.94 1.50
CA LYS A 29 7.88 -10.39 1.23
C LYS A 29 7.28 -9.81 2.49
N CYS A 30 7.20 -8.48 2.56
CA CYS A 30 6.52 -7.75 3.62
C CYS A 30 5.01 -7.68 3.36
N ARG A 31 4.23 -7.38 4.41
CA ARG A 31 2.78 -7.20 4.28
C ARG A 31 2.48 -5.84 3.65
N ASP A 32 1.23 -5.66 3.22
CA ASP A 32 0.76 -4.34 2.77
C ASP A 32 0.96 -3.30 3.88
N GLY A 33 1.48 -2.12 3.52
CA GLY A 33 1.82 -1.06 4.49
C GLY A 33 3.15 -1.26 5.21
N GLU A 34 3.92 -2.28 4.85
CA GLU A 34 5.30 -2.50 5.30
C GLU A 34 6.30 -2.37 4.14
N THR A 35 7.51 -1.96 4.47
CA THR A 35 8.66 -1.92 3.57
C THR A 35 9.83 -2.69 4.18
N CYS A 36 10.65 -3.31 3.34
CA CYS A 36 11.83 -4.03 3.78
C CYS A 36 12.95 -3.04 4.11
N ILE A 37 13.50 -3.18 5.30
CA ILE A 37 14.67 -2.44 5.78
C ILE A 37 15.72 -3.44 6.27
N LEU A 38 16.98 -3.03 6.26
CA LEU A 38 18.03 -3.78 6.94
C LEU A 38 18.16 -3.29 8.38
N ASN A 39 18.18 -4.22 9.33
CA ASN A 39 18.50 -3.91 10.72
C ASN A 39 20.01 -3.63 10.87
N LYS A 40 20.45 -3.32 12.10
CA LYS A 40 21.86 -3.02 12.40
C LYS A 40 22.80 -4.21 12.18
N ASP A 41 22.26 -5.42 12.19
CA ASP A 41 22.99 -6.67 12.00
C ASP A 41 23.04 -7.07 10.50
N GLY A 42 22.39 -6.29 9.63
CA GLY A 42 22.31 -6.54 8.19
C GLY A 42 21.20 -7.50 7.77
N ASP A 43 20.32 -7.93 8.68
CA ASP A 43 19.19 -8.80 8.34
C ASP A 43 17.99 -7.99 7.84
N ALA A 44 17.25 -8.57 6.88
CA ALA A 44 16.04 -7.98 6.33
C ALA A 44 14.87 -8.09 7.32
N GLU A 45 14.28 -6.95 7.67
CA GLU A 45 13.09 -6.84 8.51
C GLU A 45 12.01 -5.99 7.81
N CYS A 46 10.75 -6.32 8.05
CA CYS A 46 9.62 -5.52 7.59
C CYS A 46 9.24 -4.47 8.64
N ALA A 47 9.30 -3.19 8.24
CA ALA A 47 8.88 -2.05 9.05
C ALA A 47 7.72 -1.32 8.36
N CYS A 48 6.88 -0.62 9.13
CA CYS A 48 5.79 0.15 8.54
C CYS A 48 6.34 1.21 7.57
N VAL A 49 5.64 1.42 6.46
CA VAL A 49 5.95 2.48 5.49
C VAL A 49 6.04 3.81 6.23
N VAL A 50 7.07 4.60 5.92
CA VAL A 50 7.34 5.88 6.61
C VAL A 50 6.61 7.03 5.92
N LEU A 51 6.58 7.03 4.59
CA LEU A 51 6.01 8.09 3.78
C LEU A 51 5.17 7.47 2.67
N CYS A 52 3.94 7.95 2.52
CA CYS A 52 3.09 7.69 1.38
C CYS A 52 3.15 8.89 0.43
N GLU A 53 3.10 8.64 -0.87
CA GLU A 53 3.01 9.71 -1.86
C GLU A 53 1.62 10.35 -1.81
N ASP A 54 1.56 11.68 -1.86
CA ASP A 54 0.30 12.37 -1.96
C ASP A 54 -0.38 12.05 -3.30
N PRO A 55 -1.65 11.61 -3.29
CA PRO A 55 -2.37 11.29 -4.50
C PRO A 55 -2.51 12.54 -5.38
N LYS A 56 -2.22 12.39 -6.68
CA LYS A 56 -2.43 13.46 -7.67
C LYS A 56 -3.91 13.61 -8.07
N ASP A 57 -4.75 12.66 -7.68
CA ASP A 57 -6.14 12.53 -8.10
C ASP A 57 -6.99 11.95 -6.96
N GLU A 58 -8.17 12.54 -6.71
CA GLU A 58 -9.12 12.08 -5.69
C GLU A 58 -9.60 10.64 -5.93
N ARG A 59 -9.52 10.13 -7.16
CA ARG A 59 -9.86 8.75 -7.49
C ARG A 59 -8.92 7.71 -6.85
N LEU A 60 -7.75 8.15 -6.39
CA LEU A 60 -6.79 7.30 -5.67
C LEU A 60 -7.03 7.27 -4.15
N MET A 61 -7.94 8.09 -3.64
CA MET A 61 -8.42 7.96 -2.26
C MET A 61 -9.09 6.60 -2.07
N VAL A 62 -9.32 6.22 -0.81
CA VAL A 62 -10.03 4.98 -0.50
C VAL A 62 -11.06 5.21 0.59
N CYS A 63 -12.20 4.54 0.45
CA CYS A 63 -13.22 4.43 1.48
C CYS A 63 -13.19 3.02 2.08
N THR A 64 -13.24 2.92 3.41
CA THR A 64 -13.27 1.63 4.11
C THR A 64 -14.69 1.19 4.46
N LYS A 65 -14.85 -0.07 4.88
CA LYS A 65 -16.15 -0.60 5.31
C LYS A 65 -16.70 0.09 6.55
N ALA A 66 -15.82 0.64 7.40
CA ALA A 66 -16.20 1.50 8.52
C ALA A 66 -16.59 2.93 8.09
N ASN A 67 -16.69 3.21 6.78
CA ASN A 67 -17.02 4.52 6.20
C ASN A 67 -15.99 5.62 6.55
N HIS A 68 -14.71 5.25 6.58
CA HIS A 68 -13.60 6.17 6.75
C HIS A 68 -12.88 6.41 5.42
N THR A 69 -12.58 7.67 5.13
CA THR A 69 -11.80 8.05 3.95
C THR A 69 -10.33 8.21 4.31
N TYR A 70 -9.45 7.60 3.53
CA TYR A 70 -8.00 7.79 3.56
C TYR A 70 -7.55 8.45 2.25
N THR A 71 -6.43 9.18 2.26
CA THR A 71 -5.99 9.89 1.05
C THR A 71 -5.50 8.92 -0.02
N SER A 72 -4.96 7.77 0.40
CA SER A 72 -4.51 6.70 -0.48
C SER A 72 -4.68 5.34 0.19
N ASP A 73 -4.59 4.28 -0.60
CA ASP A 73 -4.45 2.90 -0.12
C ASP A 73 -3.19 2.73 0.74
N CYS A 74 -2.08 3.38 0.36
CA CYS A 74 -0.84 3.39 1.15
C CYS A 74 -1.08 3.87 2.58
N GLU A 75 -1.77 5.01 2.77
CA GLU A 75 -2.06 5.54 4.10
C GLU A 75 -2.93 4.59 4.94
N PHE A 76 -3.91 3.96 4.30
CA PHE A 76 -4.76 2.98 4.96
C PHE A 76 -3.92 1.82 5.51
N TYR A 77 -3.07 1.21 4.69
CA TYR A 77 -2.21 0.11 5.13
C TYR A 77 -1.12 0.54 6.11
N GLN A 78 -0.59 1.76 5.97
CA GLN A 78 0.33 2.35 6.94
C GLN A 78 -0.33 2.47 8.32
N MET A 79 -1.57 2.97 8.38
CA MET A 79 -2.35 3.04 9.61
C MET A 79 -2.59 1.63 10.20
N GLN A 80 -2.95 0.65 9.37
CA GLN A 80 -3.06 -0.74 9.82
C GLN A 80 -1.76 -1.25 10.43
N CYS A 81 -0.62 -0.99 9.80
CA CYS A 81 0.68 -1.42 10.28
C CYS A 81 1.00 -0.80 11.65
N TRP A 82 0.81 0.53 11.81
CA TRP A 82 1.02 1.22 13.08
C TRP A 82 0.16 0.64 14.20
N CYS A 83 -1.14 0.41 13.93
CA CYS A 83 -2.05 -0.13 14.92
C CYS A 83 -1.73 -1.58 15.30
N ARG A 84 -1.29 -2.41 14.35
CA ARG A 84 -0.83 -3.78 14.63
C ARG A 84 0.42 -3.84 15.51
N ARG A 85 1.31 -2.85 15.39
CA ARG A 85 2.54 -2.73 16.18
C ARG A 85 2.35 -1.93 17.47
N ASN A 86 1.12 -1.48 17.78
CA ASN A 86 0.83 -0.57 18.90
C ASN A 86 1.72 0.69 18.89
N ASP A 87 2.02 1.21 17.70
CA ASP A 87 2.78 2.45 17.54
C ASP A 87 1.94 3.65 18.00
N GLU A 88 2.57 4.68 18.57
CA GLU A 88 1.90 5.89 19.05
C GLU A 88 1.18 6.64 17.92
N ARG A 89 1.61 6.44 16.66
CA ARG A 89 0.98 7.01 15.47
C ARG A 89 -0.34 6.32 15.09
N CYS A 90 -0.69 5.20 15.73
CA CYS A 90 -1.99 4.59 15.55
C CYS A 90 -3.09 5.50 16.09
N THR A 91 -3.89 6.06 15.19
CA THR A 91 -5.04 6.90 15.55
C THR A 91 -6.36 6.12 15.58
N ARG A 92 -6.43 4.95 14.93
CA ARG A 92 -7.68 4.18 14.76
C ARG A 92 -7.42 2.68 14.88
N GLN A 93 -7.66 2.13 16.07
CA GLN A 93 -7.43 0.72 16.33
C GLN A 93 -8.33 -0.19 15.47
N GLU A 94 -9.53 0.26 15.10
CA GLU A 94 -10.42 -0.50 14.20
C GLU A 94 -9.82 -0.76 12.82
N ALA A 95 -8.83 0.04 12.38
CA ALA A 95 -8.20 -0.12 11.08
C ALA A 95 -7.61 -1.54 10.89
N ILE A 96 -7.14 -2.19 11.96
CA ILE A 96 -6.52 -3.53 11.93
C ILE A 96 -7.42 -4.59 11.30
N SER A 97 -8.73 -4.51 11.57
CA SER A 97 -9.73 -5.46 11.08
C SER A 97 -10.56 -4.91 9.92
N ASP A 98 -10.33 -3.65 9.55
CA ASP A 98 -11.05 -3.00 8.46
C ASP A 98 -10.46 -3.40 7.09
N SER A 99 -11.19 -3.09 6.03
CA SER A 99 -10.76 -3.32 4.65
C SER A 99 -11.28 -2.20 3.76
N ILE A 100 -10.58 -1.94 2.65
CA ILE A 100 -11.05 -1.02 1.62
C ILE A 100 -12.35 -1.58 1.03
N ASP A 101 -13.37 -0.74 0.96
CA ASP A 101 -14.66 -1.04 0.35
C ASP A 101 -14.67 -0.61 -1.13
N TYR A 102 -14.16 0.60 -1.42
CA TYR A 102 -13.99 1.10 -2.78
C TYR A 102 -12.94 2.22 -2.87
N PHE A 103 -12.44 2.47 -4.08
CA PHE A 103 -11.58 3.59 -4.41
C PHE A 103 -12.40 4.87 -4.66
N GLY A 104 -11.85 5.99 -4.21
CA GLY A 104 -12.49 7.29 -4.07
C GLY A 104 -12.82 7.66 -2.62
N ARG A 105 -13.21 8.91 -2.42
CA ARG A 105 -13.73 9.38 -1.13
C ARG A 105 -15.00 8.65 -0.74
N CYS A 106 -15.28 8.53 0.56
CA CYS A 106 -16.55 7.96 1.01
C CYS A 106 -17.75 8.80 0.53
N GLN A 107 -18.78 8.11 0.02
CA GLN A 107 -20.02 8.64 -0.51
C GLN A 107 -21.21 7.93 0.12
N ASN A 108 -22.38 8.57 0.05
CA ASN A 108 -23.63 7.95 0.43
C ASN A 108 -24.07 6.99 -0.69
N LEU A 109 -23.85 5.69 -0.48
CA LEU A 109 -24.30 4.65 -1.39
C LEU A 109 -25.77 4.34 -1.12
N GLY A 110 -26.58 4.37 -2.19
CA GLY A 110 -27.99 4.01 -2.11
C GLY A 110 -28.19 2.53 -1.78
N ILE A 111 -29.38 2.19 -1.27
CA ILE A 111 -29.76 0.80 -1.03
C ILE A 111 -30.04 0.12 -2.36
N CYS A 112 -29.41 -1.03 -2.60
CA CYS A 112 -29.67 -1.86 -3.77
C CYS A 112 -31.07 -2.47 -3.68
N THR A 113 -31.92 -2.20 -4.68
CA THR A 113 -33.27 -2.77 -4.75
C THR A 113 -33.23 -4.25 -5.13
N ALA A 114 -34.28 -5.00 -4.79
CA ALA A 114 -34.37 -6.43 -5.13
C ALA A 114 -34.25 -6.68 -6.66
N PHE A 115 -34.84 -5.78 -7.46
CA PHE A 115 -34.74 -5.85 -8.92
C PHE A 115 -33.32 -5.59 -9.41
N GLU A 116 -32.63 -4.57 -8.88
CA GLU A 116 -31.23 -4.28 -9.23
C GLU A 116 -30.32 -5.46 -8.89
N LEU A 117 -30.53 -6.08 -7.72
CA LEU A 117 -29.77 -7.24 -7.29
C LEU A 117 -30.00 -8.46 -8.20
N GLU A 118 -31.22 -8.67 -8.67
CA GLU A 118 -31.57 -9.76 -9.59
C GLU A 118 -30.88 -9.58 -10.97
N VAL A 119 -30.86 -8.35 -11.50
CA VAL A 119 -30.26 -8.09 -12.82
C VAL A 119 -28.75 -7.86 -12.78
N PHE A 120 -28.17 -7.59 -11.62
CA PHE A 120 -26.77 -7.25 -11.44
C PHE A 120 -25.80 -8.29 -12.05
N PRO A 121 -25.94 -9.61 -11.80
CA PRO A 121 -24.99 -10.59 -12.35
C PRO A 121 -24.96 -10.58 -13.88
N LYS A 122 -26.13 -10.46 -14.52
CA LYS A 122 -26.22 -10.42 -15.98
C LYS A 122 -25.56 -9.16 -16.55
N ARG A 123 -25.79 -8.01 -15.92
CA ARG A 123 -25.17 -6.73 -16.31
C ARG A 123 -23.66 -6.78 -16.16
N MET A 124 -23.15 -7.28 -15.04
CA MET A 124 -21.72 -7.41 -14.79
C MET A 124 -21.03 -8.36 -15.77
N THR A 125 -21.65 -9.50 -16.10
CA THR A 125 -21.09 -10.44 -17.09
C THR A 125 -21.05 -9.81 -18.49
N THR A 126 -22.10 -9.11 -18.89
CA THR A 126 -22.14 -8.42 -20.19
C THR A 126 -21.07 -7.34 -20.27
N TRP A 127 -20.98 -6.49 -19.24
CA TRP A 127 -19.97 -5.45 -19.14
C TRP A 127 -18.53 -5.99 -19.16
N LEU A 128 -18.27 -7.08 -18.42
CA LEU A 128 -16.96 -7.72 -18.43
C LEU A 128 -16.63 -8.29 -19.83
N GLY A 129 -17.61 -8.87 -20.52
CA GLY A 129 -17.45 -9.35 -21.88
C GLY A 129 -17.05 -8.23 -22.85
N GLU A 130 -17.76 -7.09 -22.81
CA GLU A 130 -17.47 -5.92 -23.64
C GLU A 130 -16.04 -5.38 -23.39
N ILE A 131 -15.59 -5.37 -22.13
CA ILE A 131 -14.21 -4.99 -21.80
C ILE A 131 -13.20 -5.99 -22.35
N LEU A 132 -13.43 -7.29 -22.18
CA LEU A 132 -12.50 -8.31 -22.66
C LEU A 132 -12.38 -8.27 -24.19
N ASP A 133 -13.49 -8.11 -24.91
CA ASP A 133 -13.49 -7.99 -26.37
C ASP A 133 -12.70 -6.75 -26.83
N ALA A 134 -12.79 -5.63 -26.10
CA ALA A 134 -12.01 -4.43 -26.41
C ALA A 134 -10.52 -4.57 -26.09
N LEU A 135 -10.16 -5.38 -25.09
CA LEU A 135 -8.77 -5.61 -24.67
C LEU A 135 -8.05 -6.63 -25.55
N VAL A 136 -8.77 -7.56 -26.16
CA VAL A 136 -8.23 -8.50 -27.15
C VAL A 136 -8.27 -7.84 -28.52
N CYS A 137 -7.27 -7.00 -28.80
CA CYS A 137 -6.99 -6.50 -30.16
C CYS A 137 -6.60 -7.62 -31.12
#